data_AF-A0A5D4P1X7-F1
#
_entry.id   AF-A0A5D4P1X7-F1
#
_cell.length_a   1.000
_cell.length_b   1.000
_cell.length_c   1.000
_cell.angle_alpha   90.00
_cell.angle_beta   90.00
_cell.angle_gamma   90.00
#
_symmetry.space_group_name_H-M   'P 1'
#
loop_
_entity.id
_entity.type
_entity.pdbx_description
1 polymer ?
#
loop_
_entity_poly.entity_id
_entity_poly.type
_entity_poly.pdbx_seq_one_letter_code
_entity_poly.pdbx_strand_id
1 'polypeptide(L)' 'MRECDLHRLIEETRAKLFKSAAQNGLDSQVTIDISQELDILINCIQRKRFKESQSYS' A
#
# COMPACT_ATOMS: atom_id res chain seq x y z
N MET A 1 -3.62 0.50 14.74
CA MET A 1 -2.39 0.33 13.92
C MET A 1 -1.65 1.66 13.91
N ARG A 2 -0.43 1.70 14.46
CA ARG A 2 0.38 2.93 14.51
C ARG A 2 0.85 3.30 13.10
N GLU A 3 1.09 4.57 12.82
CA GLU A 3 1.51 5.04 11.48
C GLU A 3 2.78 4.32 11.00
N CYS A 4 3.75 4.10 11.90
CA CYS A 4 4.97 3.35 11.62
C CYS A 4 4.72 1.90 11.15
N ASP A 5 3.72 1.22 11.73
CA ASP A 5 3.39 -0.16 11.38
C ASP A 5 2.82 -0.23 9.96
N LEU A 6 2.03 0.78 9.57
CA LEU A 6 1.41 0.88 8.26
C LEU A 6 2.45 1.24 7.17
N HIS A 7 3.39 2.14 7.47
CA HIS A 7 4.51 2.45 6.57
C HIS A 7 5.38 1.22 6.32
N ARG A 8 5.67 0.44 7.36
CA ARG A 8 6.42 -0.81 7.23
C ARG A 8 5.68 -1.80 6.32
N LEU A 9 4.37 -1.95 6.51
CA LEU A 9 3.56 -2.84 5.69
C LEU A 9 3.54 -2.43 4.22
N ILE A 10 3.49 -1.13 3.93
CA ILE A 10 3.59 -0.59 2.56
C ILE A 10 4.92 -0.96 1.93
N GLU A 11 6.03 -0.77 2.64
CA GLU A 11 7.35 -1.10 2.10
C GLU A 11 7.52 -2.61 1.86
N GLU A 12 7.01 -3.44 2.77
CA GLU A 12 6.98 -4.90 2.61
C GLU A 12 6.13 -5.32 1.39
N THR A 13 4.92 -4.76 1.22
CA THR A 13 4.04 -5.07 0.09
C THR A 13 4.60 -4.52 -1.23
N ARG A 14 5.27 -3.36 -1.20
CA ARG A 14 5.98 -2.81 -2.37
C ARG A 14 7.12 -3.72 -2.82
N ALA A 15 7.92 -4.24 -1.88
CA ALA A 15 8.97 -5.21 -2.19
C ALA A 15 8.40 -6.50 -2.80
N LYS A 16 7.27 -7.00 -2.27
CA LYS A 16 6.55 -8.15 -2.84
C LYS A 16 6.05 -7.87 -4.26
N LEU A 17 5.54 -6.67 -4.52
CA LEU A 17 5.07 -6.27 -5.84
C LEU A 17 6.20 -6.31 -6.86
N PHE A 18 7.35 -5.71 -6.54
CA PHE A 18 8.51 -5.75 -7.44
C PHE A 18 8.99 -7.18 -7.71
N LYS A 19 9.02 -8.02 -6.66
CA LYS A 19 9.40 -9.42 -6.81
C LYS A 19 8.40 -10.19 -7.69
N SER A 20 7.10 -10.00 -7.48
CA SER A 20 6.06 -10.65 -8.28
C SER A 20 6.09 -10.17 -9.72
N ALA A 21 6.24 -8.87 -9.96
CA ALA A 21 6.35 -8.32 -11.31
C ALA A 21 7.56 -8.88 -12.07
N ALA A 22 8.71 -9.03 -11.40
CA ALA A 22 9.90 -9.61 -12.00
C ALA A 22 9.78 -11.12 -12.28
N GLN A 23 9.00 -11.85 -11.48
CA GLN A 23 8.84 -13.31 -11.61
C GLN A 23 7.68 -13.72 -12.53
N ASN A 24 6.56 -13.02 -12.44
CA ASN A 24 5.28 -13.41 -13.02
C ASN A 24 4.80 -12.44 -14.11
N GLY A 25 5.43 -11.28 -14.25
CA GLY A 25 4.92 -10.20 -15.10
C GLY A 25 3.87 -9.32 -14.39
N LEU A 26 3.61 -8.15 -14.98
CA LEU A 26 2.66 -7.15 -14.48
C LEU A 26 1.20 -7.53 -14.74
N ASP A 27 0.96 -8.34 -15.77
CA ASP A 27 -0.34 -8.84 -16.20
C ASP A 27 -0.79 -10.08 -15.41
N SER A 28 0.10 -10.70 -14.63
CA SER A 28 -0.29 -11.81 -13.78
C SER A 28 -1.26 -11.37 -12.68
N GLN A 29 -2.28 -12.19 -12.45
CA GLN A 29 -3.28 -11.95 -11.41
C GLN A 29 -2.62 -11.75 -10.04
N VAL A 30 -1.56 -12.49 -9.74
CA VAL A 30 -0.80 -12.36 -8.47
C VAL A 30 -0.20 -10.98 -8.32
N THR A 31 0.44 -10.44 -9.36
CA THR A 31 1.01 -9.08 -9.31
C THR A 31 -0.10 -8.02 -9.22
N ILE A 32 -1.22 -8.24 -9.89
CA ILE A 32 -2.39 -7.36 -9.81
C ILE A 32 -2.97 -7.33 -8.39
N ASP A 33 -3.16 -8.49 -7.76
CA ASP A 33 -3.70 -8.60 -6.39
C ASP A 33 -2.79 -7.89 -5.38
N ILE A 34 -1.46 -8.09 -5.49
CA ILE A 34 -0.48 -7.39 -4.65
C ILE A 34 -0.52 -5.88 -4.89
N SER A 35 -0.73 -5.43 -6.13
CA SER A 35 -0.84 -4.01 -6.45
C SER A 35 -2.08 -3.37 -5.84
N GLN A 36 -3.21 -4.08 -5.83
CA GLN A 36 -4.45 -3.62 -5.21
C GLN A 36 -4.31 -3.56 -3.69
N GLU A 37 -3.63 -4.53 -3.07
CA GLU A 37 -3.33 -4.52 -1.64
C GLU A 37 -2.47 -3.29 -1.28
N LEU A 38 -1.44 -2.99 -2.08
CA LEU A 38 -0.59 -1.82 -1.88
C LEU A 38 -1.40 -0.51 -1.98
N ASP A 39 -2.29 -0.40 -2.97
CA ASP A 39 -3.15 0.76 -3.16
C ASP A 39 -4.08 0.99 -1.96
N ILE A 40 -4.69 -0.07 -1.42
CA ILE A 40 -5.51 -0.01 -0.21
C ILE A 40 -4.71 0.55 0.97
N LEU A 41 -3.48 0.08 1.17
CA LEU A 41 -2.64 0.53 2.27
C LEU A 41 -2.25 2.01 2.15
N ILE A 42 -1.90 2.46 0.95
CA ILE A 42 -1.58 3.87 0.66
C ILE A 42 -2.81 4.74 0.90
N ASN A 43 -3.97 4.34 0.37
CA ASN A 43 -5.24 5.04 0.58
C ASN A 43 -5.62 5.11 2.06
N CYS A 44 -5.26 4.11 2.86
CA CYS A 44 -5.50 4.11 4.29
C CYS A 44 -4.70 5.21 5.02
N ILE A 45 -3.44 5.48 4.60
CA ILE A 45 -2.64 6.60 5.12
C ILE A 45 -3.24 7.93 4.67
N GLN A 46 -3.52 8.07 3.37
CA GLN A 46 -4.02 9.32 2.82
C GLN A 46 -5.33 9.73 3.50
N ARG A 47 -6.24 8.78 3.73
CA ARG A 47 -7.49 9.02 4.47
C ARG A 47 -7.27 9.39 5.93
N LYS A 48 -6.30 8.77 6.62
CA LYS A 48 -5.96 9.16 8.00
C LYS A 48 -5.45 10.59 8.06
N ARG A 49 -4.48 10.93 7.21
CA ARG A 49 -3.92 12.30 7.13
C ARG A 49 -5.00 13.33 6.77
N PHE A 50 -5.87 13.00 5.81
CA PHE A 50 -6.96 13.89 5.43
C PHE A 50 -7.94 14.17 6.59
N LYS A 51 -8.30 13.15 7.38
CA LYS A 51 -9.16 13.32 8.57
C LYS A 51 -8.50 14.14 9.68
N GLU A 52 -7.19 13.96 9.88
CA GLU A 52 -6.43 14.77 10.82
C GLU A 52 -6.40 16.23 10.37
N SER A 53 -6.17 16.51 9.08
CA SER A 53 -6.21 17.87 8.54
C SER A 53 -7.57 18.56 8.67
N GLN A 54 -8.68 17.82 8.58
CA GLN A 54 -10.03 18.37 8.77
C GLN A 54 -10.40 18.63 10.24
N SER A 55 -9.74 17.99 11.20
CA SER A 55 -10.03 18.17 12.63
C SER A 55 -9.38 19.42 13.24
N TYR A 56 -8.55 20.14 12.46
CA TYR A 56 -7.90 21.39 12.86
C TYR A 56 -8.49 22.65 12.17
N SER A 57 -9.65 22.53 11.52
CA SER A 57 -10.37 23.65 10.89
C SER A 57 -11.49 24.20 11.77
#